data_AF-A0A919GE36-F1
#
_entry.id   AF-A0A919GE36-F1
#
_cell.length_a   1.000
_cell.length_b   1.000
_cell.length_c   1.000
_cell.angle_alpha   90.00
_cell.angle_beta   90.00
_cell.angle_gamma   90.00
#
_symmetry.space_group_name_H-M   'P 1'
#
loop_
_entity.id
_entity.type
_entity.pdbx_description
1 polymer ?
#
loop_
_entity_poly.entity_id
_entity_poly.type
_entity_poly.pdbx_seq_one_letter_code
_entity_poly.pdbx_strand_id
1 'polypeptide(L)'
;MRLIVGMTGATGAPIGIRLLEILAELGVETHLILSHWTRVTIETETDWAIADVRALATRVHGPRDQAAPISSGSFRTDGMVVAPCSMKTVAGIRTGYSEGLIGRAADVVLKERRRLVLVPRETPLSEIHLENMLALARMGVQLVPPMPAFYHRPETVGDIVDHIVARVLDQFGLEFPGFRRWGEDPAGPPAEPPRADTGTGTW
;
A
#
# COMPACT_ATOMS: atom_id res chain seq x y z
N MET A 1 -3.51 1.90 -17.71
CA MET A 1 -2.51 1.31 -16.79
C MET A 1 -3.06 0.00 -16.25
N ARG A 2 -2.20 -1.01 -16.02
CA ARG A 2 -2.53 -2.31 -15.42
C ARG A 2 -1.63 -2.60 -14.23
N LEU A 3 -2.21 -2.78 -13.06
CA LEU A 3 -1.49 -3.03 -11.80
C LEU A 3 -1.90 -4.36 -11.16
N ILE A 4 -0.93 -5.01 -10.52
CA ILE A 4 -1.20 -6.12 -9.60
C ILE A 4 -1.37 -5.52 -8.20
N VAL A 5 -2.43 -5.92 -7.49
CA VAL A 5 -2.68 -5.49 -6.12
C VAL A 5 -2.67 -6.73 -5.22
N GLY A 6 -1.68 -6.81 -4.34
CA GLY A 6 -1.64 -7.80 -3.27
C GLY A 6 -2.16 -7.20 -1.97
N MET A 7 -3.04 -7.91 -1.27
CA MET A 7 -3.36 -7.60 0.12
C MET A 7 -2.91 -8.77 0.99
N THR A 8 -2.26 -8.49 2.11
CA THR A 8 -1.75 -9.51 3.03
C THR A 8 -2.30 -9.34 4.44
N GLY A 9 -2.09 -10.32 5.32
CA GLY A 9 -2.58 -10.30 6.70
C GLY A 9 -1.83 -9.35 7.64
N ALA A 10 -1.36 -8.21 7.16
CA ALA A 10 -0.99 -7.10 8.02
C ALA A 10 -2.21 -6.24 8.30
N THR A 11 -2.22 -5.60 9.45
CA THR A 11 -3.22 -4.59 9.79
C THR A 11 -3.08 -3.35 8.90
N GLY A 12 -4.18 -2.65 8.68
CA GLY A 12 -4.32 -1.58 7.69
C GLY A 12 -5.18 -1.97 6.48
N ALA A 13 -6.16 -2.86 6.66
CA ALA A 13 -7.12 -3.22 5.62
C ALA A 13 -7.79 -2.01 4.95
N PRO A 14 -8.16 -0.93 5.67
CA PRO A 14 -8.69 0.29 5.04
C PRO A 14 -7.81 0.87 3.93
N ILE A 15 -6.47 0.78 4.06
CA ILE A 15 -5.53 1.32 3.06
C ILE A 15 -5.62 0.55 1.75
N GLY A 16 -5.68 -0.78 1.82
CA GLY A 16 -5.81 -1.62 0.63
C GLY A 16 -7.17 -1.49 -0.05
N ILE A 17 -8.24 -1.38 0.73
CA ILE A 17 -9.60 -1.15 0.22
C ILE A 17 -9.67 0.22 -0.48
N ARG A 18 -9.25 1.28 0.22
CA ARG A 18 -9.27 2.64 -0.33
C ARG A 18 -8.40 2.77 -1.58
N LEU A 19 -7.26 2.10 -1.63
CA LEU A 19 -6.44 2.03 -2.84
C LEU A 19 -7.21 1.39 -4.01
N LEU A 20 -7.95 0.30 -3.78
CA LEU A 20 -8.76 -0.33 -4.83
C LEU A 20 -9.89 0.59 -5.33
N GLU A 21 -10.56 1.30 -4.43
CA GLU A 21 -11.59 2.29 -4.80
C GLU A 21 -11.02 3.35 -5.74
N ILE A 22 -9.91 3.98 -5.38
CA ILE A 22 -9.30 5.04 -6.19
C ILE A 22 -8.73 4.49 -7.50
N LEU A 23 -8.13 3.29 -7.50
CA LEU A 23 -7.68 2.66 -8.75
C LEU A 23 -8.84 2.38 -9.70
N ALA A 24 -10.01 2.00 -9.18
CA ALA A 24 -11.23 1.81 -9.98
C ALA A 24 -11.74 3.14 -10.54
N GLU A 25 -11.78 4.20 -9.73
CA GLU A 25 -12.16 5.56 -10.17
C GLU A 25 -11.23 6.09 -11.29
N LEU A 26 -9.93 5.82 -11.18
CA LEU A 26 -8.92 6.19 -12.18
C LEU A 26 -8.91 5.28 -13.43
N GLY A 27 -9.81 4.28 -13.50
CA GLY A 27 -9.89 3.36 -14.64
C GLY A 27 -8.66 2.45 -14.80
N VAL A 28 -7.93 2.16 -13.71
CA VAL A 28 -6.78 1.24 -13.73
C VAL A 28 -7.26 -0.21 -13.75
N GLU A 29 -6.75 -1.01 -14.68
CA GLU A 29 -7.03 -2.45 -14.71
C GLU A 29 -6.28 -3.14 -13.57
N THR A 30 -7.01 -3.67 -12.59
CA THR A 30 -6.43 -4.28 -11.39
C THR A 30 -6.52 -5.80 -11.38
N HIS A 31 -5.40 -6.45 -11.05
CA HIS A 31 -5.30 -7.88 -10.78
C HIS A 31 -5.09 -8.10 -9.27
N LEU A 32 -6.17 -8.36 -8.56
CA LEU A 32 -6.18 -8.50 -7.11
C LEU A 32 -5.82 -9.93 -6.67
N ILE A 33 -4.97 -10.02 -5.65
CA ILE A 33 -4.70 -11.24 -4.90
C ILE A 33 -4.89 -10.95 -3.41
N LEU A 34 -5.78 -11.71 -2.77
CA LEU A 34 -5.99 -11.65 -1.32
C LEU A 34 -5.30 -12.85 -0.67
N SER A 35 -4.40 -12.61 0.28
CA SER A 35 -3.80 -13.70 1.06
C SER A 35 -4.85 -14.39 1.94
N HIS A 36 -4.52 -15.58 2.47
CA HIS A 36 -5.41 -16.29 3.39
C HIS A 36 -5.83 -15.44 4.60
N TRP A 37 -4.89 -14.68 5.18
CA TRP A 37 -5.11 -13.88 6.37
C TRP A 37 -5.79 -12.53 6.10
N THR A 38 -5.89 -12.11 4.84
CA THR A 38 -6.51 -10.84 4.47
C THR A 38 -8.00 -10.80 4.83
N ARG A 39 -8.69 -11.94 4.75
CA ARG A 39 -10.09 -12.03 5.17
C ARG A 39 -10.24 -11.64 6.64
N VAL A 40 -9.37 -12.16 7.51
CA VAL A 40 -9.40 -11.88 8.94
C VAL A 40 -9.17 -10.40 9.20
N THR A 41 -8.19 -9.77 8.54
CA THR A 41 -7.90 -8.35 8.76
C THR A 41 -9.02 -7.45 8.25
N ILE A 42 -9.64 -7.76 7.11
CA ILE A 42 -10.82 -7.03 6.61
C ILE A 42 -11.98 -7.13 7.60
N GLU A 43 -12.35 -8.35 8.01
CA GLU A 43 -13.47 -8.60 8.93
C GLU A 43 -13.24 -7.99 10.33
N THR A 44 -11.97 -7.84 10.75
CA THR A 44 -11.62 -7.32 12.08
C THR A 44 -11.56 -5.78 12.10
N GLU A 45 -11.11 -5.16 11.02
CA GLU A 45 -10.77 -3.72 11.00
C GLU A 45 -11.81 -2.86 10.29
N THR A 46 -12.77 -3.48 9.61
CA THR A 46 -13.72 -2.79 8.75
C THR A 46 -15.07 -3.48 8.73
N ASP A 47 -16.11 -2.76 8.32
CA ASP A 47 -17.45 -3.31 8.07
C ASP A 47 -17.60 -3.93 6.66
N TRP A 48 -16.51 -4.04 5.90
CA TRP A 48 -16.56 -4.54 4.53
C TRP A 48 -16.71 -6.06 4.48
N ALA A 49 -17.59 -6.56 3.61
CA ALA A 49 -17.56 -7.95 3.23
C ALA A 49 -16.44 -8.20 2.22
N ILE A 50 -15.78 -9.35 2.32
CA ILE A 50 -14.72 -9.73 1.36
C ILE A 50 -15.20 -9.76 -0.09
N ALA A 51 -16.49 -10.03 -0.32
CA ALA A 51 -17.10 -10.02 -1.64
C ALA A 51 -17.10 -8.61 -2.26
N ASP A 52 -17.39 -7.59 -1.46
CA ASP A 52 -17.44 -6.20 -1.91
C ASP A 52 -16.03 -5.69 -2.23
N VAL A 53 -15.04 -6.04 -1.40
CA VAL A 53 -13.63 -5.72 -1.69
C VAL A 53 -13.16 -6.38 -2.99
N ARG A 54 -13.58 -7.62 -3.27
CA ARG A 54 -13.28 -8.30 -4.54
C ARG A 54 -13.93 -7.61 -5.73
N ALA A 55 -15.13 -7.06 -5.56
CA ALA A 55 -15.86 -6.38 -6.62
C ALA A 55 -15.22 -5.05 -7.04
N LEU A 56 -14.37 -4.45 -6.20
CA LEU A 56 -13.59 -3.26 -6.56
C LEU A 56 -12.51 -3.53 -7.62
N ALA A 57 -12.10 -4.79 -7.81
CA ALA A 57 -11.02 -5.16 -8.72
C ALA A 57 -11.52 -5.65 -10.08
N THR A 58 -10.75 -5.40 -11.15
CA THR A 58 -11.09 -5.86 -12.51
C THR A 58 -10.97 -7.38 -12.67
N ARG A 59 -10.00 -7.99 -11.97
CA ARG A 59 -9.74 -9.43 -11.93
C ARG A 59 -9.32 -9.83 -10.53
N VAL A 60 -9.80 -10.98 -10.05
CA VAL A 60 -9.41 -11.56 -8.75
C VAL A 60 -8.81 -12.93 -8.97
N HIS A 61 -7.64 -13.18 -8.39
CA HIS A 61 -6.91 -14.46 -8.49
C HIS A 61 -6.83 -15.13 -7.13
N GLY A 62 -6.88 -16.46 -7.12
CA GLY A 62 -6.69 -17.22 -5.90
C GLY A 62 -5.24 -17.12 -5.38
N PRO A 63 -4.99 -17.07 -4.06
CA PRO A 63 -3.63 -16.94 -3.52
C PRO A 63 -2.71 -18.13 -3.83
N ARG A 64 -3.26 -19.25 -4.30
CA ARG A 64 -2.51 -20.45 -4.72
C ARG A 64 -2.55 -20.68 -6.24
N ASP A 65 -3.20 -19.79 -6.99
CA ASP A 65 -3.38 -19.96 -8.43
C ASP A 65 -2.11 -19.55 -9.19
N GLN A 66 -1.13 -20.46 -9.23
CA GLN A 66 0.11 -20.24 -9.97
C GLN A 66 -0.08 -20.25 -11.49
N ALA A 67 -1.26 -20.65 -12.00
CA ALA A 67 -1.58 -20.61 -13.42
C ALA A 67 -2.14 -19.24 -13.87
N ALA A 68 -2.41 -18.32 -12.93
CA ALA A 68 -2.86 -16.98 -13.24
C ALA A 68 -1.84 -16.23 -14.13
N PRO A 69 -2.28 -15.42 -15.11
CA PRO A 69 -1.37 -14.73 -16.05
C PRO A 69 -0.25 -13.93 -15.38
N ILE A 70 -0.53 -13.35 -14.21
CA ILE A 70 0.41 -12.55 -13.41
C ILE A 70 1.57 -13.36 -12.81
N SER A 71 1.57 -14.70 -12.93
CA SER A 71 2.70 -15.56 -12.57
C SER A 71 3.77 -15.68 -13.68
N SER A 72 3.51 -15.08 -14.84
CA SER A 72 4.42 -15.06 -16.00
C SER A 72 4.87 -13.64 -16.35
N GLY A 73 6.16 -13.49 -16.66
CA GLY A 73 6.73 -12.23 -17.16
C GLY A 73 6.22 -11.84 -18.56
N SER A 74 5.76 -12.79 -19.37
CA SER A 74 5.19 -12.49 -20.70
C SER A 74 3.87 -11.74 -20.61
N PHE A 75 3.14 -11.86 -19.48
CA PHE A 75 1.98 -11.03 -19.20
C PHE A 75 2.44 -9.66 -18.72
N ARG A 76 2.21 -8.63 -19.54
CA ARG A 76 2.69 -7.27 -19.25
C ARG A 76 1.78 -6.57 -18.24
N THR A 77 2.40 -6.00 -17.22
CA THR A 77 1.83 -5.14 -16.18
C THR A 77 2.74 -3.93 -16.00
N ASP A 78 2.20 -2.81 -15.54
CA ASP A 78 2.97 -1.59 -15.27
C ASP A 78 3.72 -1.67 -13.93
N GLY A 79 3.23 -2.52 -13.02
CA GLY A 79 3.85 -2.77 -11.73
C GLY A 79 2.96 -3.57 -10.79
N MET A 80 3.37 -3.58 -9.52
CA MET A 80 2.66 -4.24 -8.44
C MET A 80 2.75 -3.43 -7.16
N VAL A 81 1.65 -3.41 -6.41
CA VAL A 81 1.57 -2.88 -5.05
C VAL A 81 1.10 -3.97 -4.09
N VAL A 82 1.71 -4.03 -2.90
CA VAL A 82 1.20 -4.85 -1.79
C VAL A 82 0.78 -3.95 -0.64
N ALA A 83 -0.53 -3.83 -0.39
CA ALA A 83 -1.10 -2.90 0.58
C ALA A 83 -2.31 -3.48 1.32
N PRO A 84 -2.24 -3.71 2.65
CA PRO A 84 -1.03 -3.69 3.48
C PRO A 84 -0.11 -4.89 3.21
N CYS A 85 1.18 -4.75 3.51
CA CYS A 85 2.22 -5.77 3.36
C CYS A 85 2.73 -6.25 4.73
N SER A 86 2.60 -7.55 5.01
CA SER A 86 3.13 -8.17 6.23
C SER A 86 4.63 -8.37 6.15
N MET A 87 5.32 -8.35 7.31
CA MET A 87 6.76 -8.64 7.35
C MET A 87 7.10 -10.05 6.86
N LYS A 88 6.17 -11.02 6.98
CA LYS A 88 6.31 -12.34 6.34
C LYS A 88 6.42 -12.20 4.81
N THR A 89 5.56 -11.39 4.20
CA THR A 89 5.58 -11.16 2.75
C THR A 89 6.82 -10.37 2.33
N VAL A 90 7.22 -9.34 3.09
CA VAL A 90 8.49 -8.62 2.86
C VAL A 90 9.67 -9.60 2.85
N ALA A 91 9.78 -10.45 3.86
CA ALA A 91 10.84 -11.46 3.94
C ALA A 91 10.80 -12.45 2.76
N GLY A 92 9.61 -12.95 2.42
CA GLY A 92 9.42 -13.90 1.31
C GLY A 92 9.75 -13.31 -0.07
N ILE A 93 9.45 -12.03 -0.30
CA ILE A 93 9.84 -11.33 -1.52
C ILE A 93 11.36 -11.13 -1.55
N ARG A 94 11.95 -10.67 -0.43
CA ARG A 94 13.41 -10.47 -0.32
C ARG A 94 14.19 -11.73 -0.64
N THR A 95 13.73 -12.89 -0.17
CA THR A 95 14.43 -14.17 -0.39
C THR A 95 14.12 -14.80 -1.74
N GLY A 96 13.16 -14.27 -2.50
CA GLY A 96 12.73 -14.86 -3.78
C GLY A 96 12.01 -16.19 -3.62
N TYR A 97 11.48 -16.50 -2.42
CA TYR A 97 10.90 -17.82 -2.12
C TYR A 97 9.72 -18.17 -3.05
N SER A 98 9.01 -17.14 -3.55
CA SER A 98 7.96 -17.28 -4.57
C SER A 98 6.82 -18.25 -4.21
N GLU A 99 6.61 -18.47 -2.91
CA GLU A 99 5.48 -19.26 -2.41
C GLU A 99 4.18 -18.45 -2.53
N GLY A 100 3.16 -19.10 -3.13
CA GLY A 100 1.88 -18.47 -3.42
C GLY A 100 1.96 -17.40 -4.52
N LEU A 101 0.80 -16.93 -4.94
CA LEU A 101 0.71 -16.04 -6.10
C LEU A 101 1.23 -14.62 -5.81
N ILE A 102 1.10 -14.11 -4.58
CA ILE A 102 1.65 -12.78 -4.23
C ILE A 102 3.17 -12.78 -4.34
N GLY A 103 3.84 -13.75 -3.73
CA GLY A 103 5.29 -13.88 -3.79
C GLY A 103 5.78 -14.10 -5.22
N ARG A 104 5.10 -14.98 -5.96
CA ARG A 104 5.43 -15.25 -7.37
C ARG A 104 5.23 -14.03 -8.28
N ALA A 105 4.13 -13.29 -8.13
CA ALA A 105 3.88 -12.09 -8.92
C ALA A 105 4.91 -10.99 -8.62
N ALA A 106 5.33 -10.83 -7.35
CA ALA A 106 6.39 -9.90 -6.98
C ALA A 106 7.75 -10.29 -7.57
N ASP A 107 8.10 -11.58 -7.55
CA ASP A 107 9.30 -12.11 -8.21
C ASP A 107 9.30 -11.82 -9.73
N VAL A 108 8.15 -12.01 -10.38
CA VAL A 108 7.97 -11.63 -11.79
C VAL A 108 8.16 -10.13 -12.01
N VAL A 109 7.59 -9.28 -11.16
CA VAL A 109 7.73 -7.82 -11.25
C VAL A 109 9.20 -7.41 -11.11
N LEU A 110 9.92 -8.00 -10.16
CA LEU A 110 11.34 -7.74 -9.93
C LEU A 110 12.20 -8.17 -11.12
N LYS A 111 12.08 -9.42 -11.59
CA LYS A 111 12.92 -9.94 -12.68
C LYS A 111 12.67 -9.24 -14.01
N GLU A 112 11.46 -8.74 -14.23
CA GLU A 112 11.09 -7.95 -15.41
C GLU A 112 11.39 -6.44 -15.25
N ARG A 113 12.02 -6.03 -14.13
CA ARG A 113 12.36 -4.63 -13.81
C ARG A 113 11.16 -3.68 -13.85
N ARG A 114 10.01 -4.15 -13.37
CA ARG A 114 8.79 -3.36 -13.22
C ARG A 114 8.74 -2.75 -11.82
N ARG A 115 7.90 -1.73 -11.64
CA ARG A 115 7.76 -1.05 -10.34
C ARG A 115 7.11 -1.99 -9.33
N LEU A 116 7.78 -2.19 -8.19
CA LEU A 116 7.21 -2.86 -7.03
C LEU A 116 7.13 -1.87 -5.87
N VAL A 117 5.93 -1.74 -5.30
CA VAL A 117 5.66 -0.90 -4.13
C VAL A 117 5.15 -1.79 -3.01
N LEU A 118 5.76 -1.71 -1.84
CA LEU A 118 5.32 -2.42 -0.65
C LEU A 118 4.89 -1.41 0.41
N VAL A 119 3.76 -1.65 1.05
CA VAL A 119 3.23 -0.85 2.16
C VAL A 119 3.40 -1.65 3.46
N PRO A 120 4.64 -1.81 3.98
CA PRO A 120 4.89 -2.63 5.16
C PRO A 120 4.27 -2.00 6.41
N ARG A 121 3.46 -2.76 7.15
CA ARG A 121 2.90 -2.30 8.44
C ARG A 121 3.40 -3.22 9.56
N GLU A 122 4.29 -2.70 10.38
CA GLU A 122 4.74 -3.33 11.63
C GLU A 122 5.31 -2.29 12.59
N THR A 123 5.17 -2.51 13.90
CA THR A 123 5.87 -1.72 14.93
C THR A 123 5.89 -2.48 16.26
N PRO A 124 7.04 -2.55 16.98
CA PRO A 124 8.37 -2.07 16.60
C PRO A 124 9.01 -2.92 15.48
N LEU A 125 10.06 -2.38 14.85
CA LEU A 125 10.81 -3.10 13.82
C LEU A 125 12.01 -3.81 14.44
N SER A 126 12.16 -5.10 14.13
CA SER A 126 13.38 -5.86 14.43
C SER A 126 14.47 -5.57 13.40
N GLU A 127 15.72 -5.94 13.71
CA GLU A 127 16.84 -5.89 12.75
C GLU A 127 16.52 -6.71 11.48
N ILE A 128 15.89 -7.88 11.63
CA ILE A 128 15.45 -8.72 10.51
C ILE A 128 14.49 -7.95 9.59
N HIS A 129 13.56 -7.16 10.15
CA HIS A 129 12.64 -6.36 9.36
C HIS A 129 13.40 -5.29 8.56
N LEU A 130 14.31 -4.58 9.22
CA LEU A 130 15.09 -3.49 8.63
C LEU A 130 16.03 -4.01 7.53
N GLU A 131 16.73 -5.13 7.76
CA GLU A 131 17.61 -5.75 6.76
C GLU A 131 16.85 -6.18 5.50
N ASN A 132 15.67 -6.80 5.67
CA ASN A 132 14.85 -7.21 4.54
C ASN A 132 14.36 -6.01 3.74
N MET A 133 13.87 -4.97 4.41
CA MET A 133 13.42 -3.74 3.75
C MET A 133 14.57 -3.02 3.04
N LEU A 134 15.75 -2.92 3.67
CA LEU A 134 16.93 -2.31 3.08
C LEU A 134 17.40 -3.06 1.82
N ALA A 135 17.43 -4.39 1.88
CA ALA A 135 17.80 -5.22 0.72
C ALA A 135 16.86 -4.99 -0.46
N LEU A 136 15.54 -4.94 -0.21
CA LEU A 136 14.54 -4.66 -1.24
C LEU A 136 14.65 -3.21 -1.78
N ALA A 137 14.88 -2.24 -0.91
CA ALA A 137 15.09 -0.85 -1.32
C ALA A 137 16.28 -0.72 -2.29
N ARG A 138 17.38 -1.43 -2.00
CA ARG A 138 18.56 -1.51 -2.90
C ARG A 138 18.27 -2.17 -4.24
N MET A 139 17.23 -2.99 -4.35
CA MET A 139 16.75 -3.58 -5.60
C MET A 139 15.80 -2.65 -6.39
N GLY A 140 15.53 -1.44 -5.89
CA GLY A 140 14.61 -0.48 -6.51
C GLY A 140 13.15 -0.65 -6.13
N VAL A 141 12.85 -1.47 -5.12
CA VAL A 141 11.50 -1.57 -4.54
C VAL A 141 11.22 -0.30 -3.73
N GLN A 142 10.01 0.25 -3.89
CA GLN A 142 9.58 1.37 -3.06
C GLN A 142 8.93 0.86 -1.77
N LEU A 143 9.48 1.28 -0.63
CA LEU A 143 8.96 0.95 0.69
C LEU A 143 8.17 2.17 1.18
N VAL A 144 6.84 2.04 1.23
CA VAL A 144 5.92 3.11 1.62
C VAL A 144 5.18 2.68 2.89
N PRO A 145 5.85 2.58 4.05
CA PRO A 145 5.16 2.24 5.30
C PRO A 145 4.04 3.26 5.59
N PRO A 146 2.91 2.84 6.19
CA PRO A 146 1.77 3.71 6.46
C PRO A 146 2.06 4.63 7.65
N MET A 147 2.88 5.65 7.41
CA MET A 147 3.26 6.67 8.38
C MET A 147 2.41 7.92 8.15
N PRO A 148 1.54 8.31 9.10
CA PRO A 148 0.62 9.43 8.93
C PRO A 148 1.35 10.76 8.82
N ALA A 149 0.86 11.63 7.94
CA ALA A 149 1.25 13.04 7.88
C ALA A 149 0.25 13.91 8.65
N PHE A 150 0.77 14.78 9.52
CA PHE A 150 -0.06 15.70 10.32
C PHE A 150 -0.06 17.14 9.81
N TYR A 151 0.76 17.44 8.80
CA TYR A 151 0.90 18.80 8.29
C TYR A 151 -0.36 19.30 7.52
N HIS A 152 -1.24 18.38 7.14
CA HIS A 152 -2.56 18.67 6.57
C HIS A 152 -3.67 18.77 7.62
N ARG A 153 -3.36 18.63 8.92
CA ARG A 153 -4.31 18.63 10.04
C ARG A 153 -5.52 17.70 9.77
N PRO A 154 -5.30 16.39 9.59
CA PRO A 154 -6.38 15.45 9.31
C PRO A 154 -7.46 15.50 10.42
N GLU A 155 -8.72 15.53 10.03
CA GLU A 155 -9.87 15.56 10.95
C GLU A 155 -10.43 14.15 11.20
N THR A 156 -10.20 13.24 10.25
CA THR A 156 -10.69 11.86 10.29
C THR A 156 -9.58 10.83 10.06
N VAL A 157 -9.85 9.58 10.46
CA VAL A 157 -9.00 8.43 10.08
C VAL A 157 -9.00 8.25 8.56
N GLY A 158 -10.10 8.58 7.88
CA GLY A 158 -10.19 8.57 6.43
C GLY A 158 -9.15 9.49 5.77
N ASP A 159 -8.95 10.70 6.30
CA ASP A 159 -7.96 11.65 5.77
C ASP A 159 -6.53 11.09 5.87
N ILE A 160 -6.23 10.36 6.95
CA ILE A 160 -4.94 9.70 7.14
C ILE A 160 -4.76 8.58 6.11
N VAL A 161 -5.80 7.77 5.89
CA VAL A 161 -5.79 6.69 4.90
C VAL A 161 -5.61 7.25 3.49
N ASP A 162 -6.36 8.30 3.14
CA ASP A 162 -6.28 8.97 1.83
C ASP A 162 -4.89 9.54 1.58
N HIS A 163 -4.25 10.12 2.61
CA HIS A 163 -2.88 10.56 2.50
C HIS A 163 -1.91 9.42 2.16
N ILE A 164 -2.01 8.29 2.86
CA ILE A 164 -1.16 7.12 2.61
C ILE A 164 -1.41 6.59 1.19
N VAL A 165 -2.67 6.47 0.78
CA VAL A 165 -3.04 5.99 -0.57
C VAL A 165 -2.50 6.94 -1.64
N ALA A 166 -2.59 8.26 -1.46
CA ALA A 166 -2.00 9.23 -2.38
C ALA A 166 -0.49 9.05 -2.53
N ARG A 167 0.24 8.81 -1.43
CA ARG A 167 1.69 8.53 -1.47
C ARG A 167 2.04 7.22 -2.17
N VAL A 168 1.17 6.21 -2.09
CA VAL A 168 1.29 4.95 -2.84
C VAL A 168 1.06 5.18 -4.33
N LEU A 169 0.02 5.95 -4.70
CA LEU A 169 -0.31 6.28 -6.09
C LEU A 169 0.79 7.10 -6.78
N ASP A 170 1.40 8.06 -6.07
CA ASP A 170 2.54 8.85 -6.55
C ASP A 170 3.69 7.96 -7.07
N GLN A 171 3.90 6.75 -6.50
CA GLN A 171 4.96 5.83 -6.95
C GLN A 171 4.71 5.27 -8.36
N PHE A 172 3.46 5.25 -8.79
CA PHE A 172 3.04 4.85 -10.14
C PHE A 172 2.83 6.05 -11.06
N GLY A 173 2.98 7.28 -10.57
CA GLY A 173 2.64 8.49 -11.31
C GLY A 173 1.12 8.65 -11.49
N LEU A 174 0.33 8.11 -10.57
CA LEU A 174 -1.11 8.29 -10.51
C LEU A 174 -1.44 9.40 -9.51
N GLU A 175 -2.42 10.22 -9.85
CA GLU A 175 -2.87 11.32 -9.00
C GLU A 175 -4.12 10.91 -8.21
N PHE A 176 -4.09 11.10 -6.90
CA PHE A 176 -5.27 10.93 -6.06
C PHE A 176 -6.21 12.13 -6.26
N PRO A 177 -7.50 11.92 -6.63
CA PRO A 177 -8.44 13.01 -6.88
C PRO A 177 -8.60 13.94 -5.66
N GLY A 178 -8.37 15.24 -5.86
CA GLY A 178 -8.52 16.24 -4.80
C GLY A 178 -7.40 16.24 -3.74
N PHE A 179 -6.31 15.50 -3.95
CA PHE A 179 -5.19 15.50 -3.02
C PHE A 179 -4.41 16.81 -3.03
N ARG A 180 -4.21 17.42 -1.86
CA ARG A 180 -3.47 18.67 -1.72
C ARG A 180 -1.98 18.41 -1.62
N ARG A 181 -1.22 18.86 -2.63
CA ARG A 181 0.24 18.81 -2.60
C ARG A 181 0.80 19.89 -1.66
N TRP A 182 1.85 19.53 -0.93
CA TRP A 182 2.48 20.44 0.02
C TRP A 182 2.99 21.70 -0.68
N GLY A 183 2.58 22.87 -0.20
CA GLY A 183 3.01 24.16 -0.75
C GLY A 183 2.33 24.56 -2.07
N GLU A 184 1.42 23.75 -2.59
CA GLU A 184 0.66 24.04 -3.82
C GLU A 184 -0.81 24.42 -3.51
N ASP A 185 -1.16 24.59 -2.23
CA ASP A 185 -2.50 25.07 -1.85
C ASP A 185 -2.65 26.55 -2.24
N PRO A 186 -3.59 26.90 -3.13
CA PRO A 186 -3.84 28.29 -3.51
C PRO A 186 -4.26 29.18 -2.32
N ALA A 187 -4.68 28.60 -1.20
CA ALA A 187 -4.99 29.34 0.03
C ALA A 187 -3.76 29.82 0.83
N GLY A 188 -2.53 29.48 0.41
CA GLY A 188 -1.30 29.83 1.12
C GLY A 188 -1.01 28.91 2.33
N PRO A 189 0.14 29.07 3.00
CA PRO A 189 0.48 28.23 4.15
C PRO A 189 -0.56 28.40 5.26
N PRO A 190 -0.88 27.32 6.02
CA PRO A 190 -1.79 27.42 7.15
C PRO A 190 -1.27 28.47 8.15
N ALA A 191 -2.19 29.26 8.70
CA ALA A 191 -1.87 30.28 9.70
C ALA A 191 -1.01 29.70 10.83
N GLU A 192 -0.04 30.50 11.26
CA GLU A 192 0.89 30.18 12.34
C GLU A 192 0.10 29.59 13.53
N PRO A 193 0.48 28.41 14.05
CA PRO A 193 -0.22 27.86 15.19
C PRO A 193 -0.16 28.86 16.36
N PRO A 194 -1.23 28.99 17.16
CA PRO A 194 -1.17 29.81 18.36
C PRO A 194 0.01 29.30 19.20
N ARG A 195 0.95 30.21 19.51
CA ARG A 195 2.05 29.88 20.42
C ARG A 195 1.43 29.36 21.71
N ALA A 196 1.81 28.15 22.12
CA ALA A 196 1.44 27.65 23.43
C ALA A 196 1.83 28.72 24.44
N ASP A 197 0.86 29.20 25.22
CA ASP A 197 1.11 30.08 26.34
C ASP A 197 2.10 29.35 27.24
N THR A 198 3.37 29.74 27.20
CA THR A 198 4.38 29.30 28.15
C THR A 198 4.09 30.02 29.46
N GLY A 199 2.93 29.71 30.04
CA GLY A 199 2.59 30.08 31.39
C GLY A 199 3.70 29.54 32.26
N THR A 200 4.44 30.44 32.89
CA THR A 200 5.45 30.15 33.89
C THR A 200 4.76 29.51 35.10
N GLY A 201 4.45 28.23 34.98
CA GLY A 201 4.05 27.35 36.07
C GLY A 201 5.28 26.59 36.53
N THR A 202 5.86 27.06 37.63
CA THR A 202 6.84 26.32 38.44
C THR A 202 6.38 24.88 38.66
N TRP A 203 7.19 23.91 38.26
CA TRP A 203 7.18 22.54 38.80
C TRP A 203 8.06 22.47 40.04
#